data_AF-A0A1I5ERU5-F1
#
_entry.id   AF-A0A1I5ERU5-F1
#
_cell.length_a   1.000
_cell.length_b   1.000
_cell.length_c   1.000
_cell.angle_alpha   90.00
_cell.angle_beta   90.00
_cell.angle_gamma   90.00
#
_symmetry.space_group_name_H-M   'P 1'
#
loop_
_entity.id
_entity.type
_entity.pdbx_description
1 polymer ?
#
loop_
_entity_poly.entity_id
_entity_poly.type
_entity_poly.pdbx_seq_one_letter_code
_entity_poly.pdbx_strand_id
1 'polypeptide(L)'
;MGFLNKQKLNERQISILKNANLPTEWKDLNSAGRIGITAIEEMLQYLNKKYGKTFCYNGYVPENKVFLDNECLYAYAEGDDPVIDTFTVERDGKGFKDGYQWVLKAPGVQQEMEERLEPLLQGQAHKMFTELLGVDADGNVKAFSVNIYIENTDKAYIEKTMDSIIDEIYEDARVYDVNFYCFDKPVTRDMNAKNIRDCYKYEDIVLRYASCTADRKNETCRWVCL
;
A
#
# COMPACT_ATOMS: atom_id res chain seq x y z
N MET A 1 -49.51 -10.13 2.27
CA MET A 1 -48.78 -10.90 3.30
C MET A 1 -47.80 -11.84 2.61
N GLY A 2 -46.55 -11.89 3.07
CA GLY A 2 -45.46 -12.73 2.53
C GLY A 2 -44.56 -11.92 1.56
N PHE A 3 -43.25 -11.77 1.71
CA PHE A 3 -42.24 -12.48 2.50
C PHE A 3 -41.29 -11.44 3.13
N LEU A 4 -41.37 -11.21 4.44
CA LEU A 4 -40.21 -10.70 5.18
C LEU A 4 -39.30 -11.92 5.38
N ASN A 5 -38.45 -12.21 4.40
CA ASN A 5 -37.34 -13.14 4.62
C ASN A 5 -36.58 -12.57 5.83
N LYS A 6 -36.63 -13.28 6.96
CA LYS A 6 -35.79 -13.01 8.13
C LYS A 6 -34.36 -13.32 7.72
N GLN A 7 -33.72 -12.40 7.02
CA GLN A 7 -32.31 -12.51 6.70
C GLN A 7 -31.56 -12.47 8.03
N LYS A 8 -31.00 -13.61 8.41
CA LYS A 8 -30.22 -13.74 9.63
C LYS A 8 -28.80 -13.30 9.30
N LEU A 9 -28.30 -12.31 10.03
CA LEU A 9 -26.90 -11.88 9.93
C LEU A 9 -25.99 -13.04 10.35
N ASN A 10 -24.92 -13.27 9.60
CA ASN A 10 -23.91 -14.24 10.00
C ASN A 10 -22.97 -13.65 11.08
N GLU A 11 -22.10 -14.47 11.65
CA GLU A 11 -21.20 -14.05 12.74
C GLU A 11 -20.25 -12.92 12.33
N ARG A 12 -19.72 -12.95 11.10
CA ARG A 12 -18.84 -11.92 10.57
C ARG A 12 -19.56 -10.57 10.45
N GLN A 13 -20.77 -10.58 9.89
CA GLN A 13 -21.62 -9.39 9.78
C GLN A 13 -21.98 -8.82 11.16
N ILE A 14 -22.33 -9.68 12.11
CA ILE A 14 -22.61 -9.28 13.49
C ILE A 14 -21.38 -8.63 14.12
N SER A 15 -20.20 -9.20 13.93
CA SER A 15 -18.92 -8.66 14.45
C SER A 15 -18.64 -7.27 13.89
N ILE A 16 -18.77 -7.08 12.57
CA ILE A 16 -18.58 -5.80 11.89
C ILE A 16 -19.55 -4.73 12.46
N LEU A 17 -20.83 -5.08 12.58
CA LEU A 17 -21.85 -4.16 13.11
C LEU A 17 -21.59 -3.81 14.58
N LYS A 18 -21.20 -4.77 15.42
CA LYS A 18 -20.83 -4.51 16.83
C LYS A 18 -19.68 -3.54 16.95
N ASN A 19 -18.61 -3.76 16.17
CA ASN A 19 -17.43 -2.90 16.21
C ASN A 19 -17.73 -1.45 15.76
N ALA A 20 -18.72 -1.28 14.87
CA ALA A 20 -19.23 0.02 14.45
C ALA A 20 -20.30 0.62 15.38
N ASN A 21 -20.63 -0.02 16.51
CA ASN A 21 -21.74 0.35 17.41
C ASN A 21 -23.10 0.45 16.68
N LEU A 22 -23.34 -0.43 15.70
CA LEU A 22 -24.57 -0.51 14.92
C LEU A 22 -25.48 -1.66 15.40
N PRO A 23 -26.80 -1.61 15.09
CA PRO A 23 -27.72 -2.69 15.43
C PRO A 23 -27.29 -4.03 14.85
N THR A 24 -27.30 -5.09 15.65
CA THR A 24 -26.86 -6.45 15.26
C THR A 24 -28.00 -7.36 14.83
N GLU A 25 -29.21 -6.82 14.74
CA GLU A 25 -30.41 -7.52 14.32
C GLU A 25 -30.88 -6.93 12.99
N TRP A 26 -31.12 -7.77 11.98
CA TRP A 26 -31.45 -7.31 10.61
C TRP A 26 -32.63 -6.33 10.56
N LYS A 27 -33.65 -6.59 11.38
CA LYS A 27 -34.87 -5.77 11.47
C LYS A 27 -34.58 -4.35 11.99
N ASP A 28 -33.52 -4.18 12.78
CA ASP A 28 -33.18 -2.93 13.44
C ASP A 28 -32.19 -2.08 12.60
N LEU A 29 -31.63 -2.67 11.53
CA LEU A 29 -30.86 -1.93 10.52
C LEU A 29 -31.78 -1.09 9.63
N ASN A 30 -31.35 0.14 9.33
CA ASN A 30 -31.96 0.95 8.27
C ASN A 30 -31.60 0.43 6.87
N SER A 31 -32.23 0.98 5.82
CA SER A 31 -32.02 0.51 4.45
C SER A 31 -30.55 0.59 4.01
N ALA A 32 -29.85 1.68 4.33
CA ALA A 32 -28.44 1.85 3.97
C ALA A 32 -27.54 0.82 4.68
N GLY A 33 -27.79 0.57 5.97
CA GLY A 33 -27.06 -0.43 6.75
C GLY A 33 -27.28 -1.86 6.24
N ARG A 34 -28.51 -2.19 5.83
CA ARG A 34 -28.80 -3.49 5.18
C ARG A 34 -28.06 -3.65 3.86
N ILE A 35 -28.07 -2.63 3.01
CA ILE A 35 -27.36 -2.65 1.72
C ILE A 35 -25.86 -2.81 1.95
N GLY A 36 -25.27 -1.98 2.81
CA GLY A 36 -23.83 -1.99 3.09
C GLY A 36 -23.35 -3.33 3.68
N ILE A 37 -24.04 -3.86 4.70
CA ILE A 37 -23.60 -5.12 5.33
C ILE A 37 -23.75 -6.34 4.41
N THR A 38 -24.71 -6.29 3.48
CA THR A 38 -24.83 -7.31 2.44
C THR A 38 -23.70 -7.19 1.42
N ALA A 39 -23.39 -5.99 0.93
CA ALA A 39 -22.31 -5.76 -0.02
C ALA A 39 -20.93 -6.14 0.54
N ILE A 40 -20.64 -5.75 1.79
CA ILE A 40 -19.41 -6.12 2.50
C ILE A 40 -19.25 -7.65 2.54
N GLU A 41 -20.32 -8.37 2.90
CA GLU A 41 -20.28 -9.83 2.97
C GLU A 41 -20.08 -10.47 1.59
N GLU A 42 -20.72 -9.97 0.54
CA GLU A 42 -20.52 -10.44 -0.84
C GLU A 42 -19.07 -10.27 -1.30
N MET A 43 -18.48 -9.11 -1.08
CA MET A 43 -17.08 -8.81 -1.46
C MET A 43 -16.08 -9.66 -0.68
N LEU A 44 -16.29 -9.85 0.63
CA LEU A 44 -15.44 -10.72 1.44
C LEU A 44 -15.59 -12.20 1.06
N GLN A 45 -16.80 -12.67 0.72
CA GLN A 45 -17.00 -14.03 0.20
C GLN A 45 -16.31 -14.24 -1.15
N TYR A 46 -16.33 -13.23 -2.03
CA TYR A 46 -15.58 -13.24 -3.27
C TYR A 46 -14.09 -13.47 -3.02
N LEU A 47 -13.47 -12.69 -2.11
CA LEU A 47 -12.06 -12.86 -1.75
C LEU A 47 -11.79 -14.26 -1.18
N ASN A 48 -12.62 -14.71 -0.23
CA ASN A 48 -12.46 -16.01 0.39
C ASN A 48 -12.48 -17.15 -0.65
N LYS A 49 -13.42 -17.07 -1.60
CA LYS A 49 -13.55 -18.05 -2.67
C LYS A 49 -12.38 -18.00 -3.64
N LYS A 50 -11.92 -16.80 -4.01
CA LYS A 50 -10.85 -16.59 -4.99
C LYS A 50 -9.50 -17.08 -4.49
N TYR A 51 -9.16 -16.82 -3.23
CA TYR A 51 -7.84 -17.11 -2.67
C TYR A 51 -7.81 -18.31 -1.71
N GLY A 52 -8.96 -18.89 -1.37
CA GLY A 52 -9.05 -20.03 -0.45
C GLY A 52 -8.62 -19.70 0.98
N LYS A 53 -8.78 -18.45 1.42
CA LYS A 53 -8.39 -17.92 2.73
C LYS A 53 -9.52 -17.10 3.35
N THR A 54 -9.39 -16.74 4.62
CA THR A 54 -10.32 -15.81 5.28
C THR A 54 -9.81 -14.38 5.14
N PHE A 55 -10.70 -13.45 4.79
CA PHE A 55 -10.43 -12.01 4.79
C PHE A 55 -11.27 -11.27 5.82
N CYS A 56 -10.66 -10.23 6.37
CA CYS A 56 -11.19 -9.38 7.42
C CYS A 56 -11.60 -8.00 6.87
N TYR A 57 -12.59 -7.40 7.50
CA TYR A 57 -13.08 -6.05 7.19
C TYR A 57 -12.17 -4.99 7.81
N ASN A 58 -11.82 -3.94 7.06
CA ASN A 58 -11.10 -2.77 7.57
C ASN A 58 -11.74 -1.42 7.21
N GLY A 59 -12.82 -1.41 6.44
CA GLY A 59 -13.51 -0.19 6.04
C GLY A 59 -14.42 -0.43 4.84
N TYR A 60 -15.39 0.45 4.64
CA TYR A 60 -16.29 0.37 3.49
C TYR A 60 -16.82 1.75 3.12
N VAL A 61 -16.79 2.03 1.82
CA VAL A 61 -17.31 3.25 1.21
C VAL A 61 -18.43 2.85 0.25
N PRO A 62 -19.68 3.25 0.51
CA PRO A 62 -20.78 2.97 -0.40
C PRO A 62 -20.65 3.79 -1.68
N GLU A 63 -21.24 3.31 -2.78
CA GLU A 63 -21.34 4.06 -4.03
C GLU A 63 -21.96 5.45 -3.79
N ASN A 64 -21.31 6.48 -4.32
CA ASN A 64 -21.86 7.83 -4.32
C ASN A 64 -21.95 8.39 -5.74
N LYS A 65 -23.14 8.25 -6.32
CA LYS A 65 -23.42 8.71 -7.69
C LYS A 65 -23.31 10.23 -7.89
N VAL A 66 -23.45 11.01 -6.81
CA VAL A 66 -23.34 12.48 -6.91
C VAL A 66 -21.89 12.90 -7.14
N PHE A 67 -20.94 12.18 -6.52
CA PHE A 67 -19.51 12.45 -6.66
C PHE A 67 -18.79 11.48 -7.61
N LEU A 68 -19.53 10.56 -8.24
CA LEU A 68 -19.01 9.51 -9.11
C LEU A 68 -18.03 8.57 -8.38
N ASP A 69 -18.21 8.38 -7.07
CA ASP A 69 -17.41 7.46 -6.28
C ASP A 69 -17.98 6.05 -6.40
N ASN A 70 -17.10 5.10 -6.74
CA ASN A 70 -17.45 3.69 -6.80
C ASN A 70 -17.53 3.08 -5.38
N GLU A 71 -18.34 2.03 -5.25
CA GLU A 71 -18.38 1.19 -4.05
C GLU A 71 -17.02 0.52 -3.83
N CYS A 72 -16.49 0.62 -2.61
CA CYS A 72 -15.17 0.11 -2.26
C CYS A 72 -15.15 -0.50 -0.85
N LEU A 73 -14.60 -1.72 -0.74
CA LEU A 73 -14.29 -2.38 0.51
C LEU A 73 -12.78 -2.31 0.77
N TYR A 74 -12.39 -1.98 1.99
CA TYR A 74 -11.03 -2.15 2.48
C TYR A 74 -10.94 -3.46 3.27
N ALA A 75 -10.03 -4.33 2.89
CA ALA A 75 -9.86 -5.66 3.48
C ALA A 75 -8.38 -6.02 3.64
N TYR A 76 -8.11 -6.98 4.53
CA TYR A 76 -6.79 -7.62 4.71
C TYR A 76 -7.01 -9.12 4.96
N ALA A 77 -6.02 -9.96 4.70
CA ALA A 77 -6.16 -11.39 4.96
C ALA A 77 -6.01 -11.68 6.48
N GLU A 78 -6.67 -12.72 6.96
CA GLU A 78 -6.53 -13.15 8.35
C GLU A 78 -5.06 -13.51 8.66
N GLY A 79 -4.49 -12.86 9.66
CA GLY A 79 -3.09 -12.99 10.06
C GLY A 79 -2.16 -11.92 9.50
N ASP A 80 -2.60 -11.16 8.48
CA ASP A 80 -1.85 -10.03 7.92
C ASP A 80 -2.03 -8.75 8.78
N ASP A 81 -1.18 -7.76 8.56
CA ASP A 81 -1.19 -6.52 9.32
C ASP A 81 -2.18 -5.50 8.75
N PRO A 82 -3.22 -5.08 9.50
CA PRO A 82 -4.26 -4.20 8.96
C PRO A 82 -3.76 -2.79 8.61
N VAL A 83 -2.57 -2.38 9.07
CA VAL A 83 -2.01 -1.05 8.76
C VAL A 83 -1.34 -1.02 7.39
N ILE A 84 -0.65 -2.08 7.00
CA ILE A 84 0.19 -2.10 5.79
C ILE A 84 -0.30 -3.07 4.71
N ASP A 85 -1.07 -4.09 5.08
CA ASP A 85 -1.53 -5.15 4.16
C ASP A 85 -3.00 -4.95 3.73
N THR A 86 -3.57 -3.78 4.01
CA THR A 86 -4.92 -3.43 3.56
C THR A 86 -4.94 -3.11 2.08
N PHE A 87 -5.88 -3.71 1.37
CA PHE A 87 -6.13 -3.47 -0.05
C PHE A 87 -7.62 -3.24 -0.32
N THR A 88 -7.93 -2.78 -1.53
CA THR A 88 -9.31 -2.47 -1.94
C THR A 88 -9.95 -3.61 -2.74
N VAL A 89 -11.26 -3.74 -2.60
CA VAL A 89 -12.14 -4.51 -3.49
C VAL A 89 -13.21 -3.58 -4.03
N GLU A 90 -13.31 -3.52 -5.35
CA GLU A 90 -14.24 -2.65 -6.06
C GLU A 90 -15.18 -3.50 -6.92
N ARG A 91 -16.41 -3.02 -7.09
CA ARG A 91 -17.37 -3.64 -8.00
C ARG A 91 -17.06 -3.22 -9.43
N ASP A 92 -16.84 -4.19 -10.30
CA ASP A 92 -16.57 -3.96 -11.73
C ASP A 92 -17.63 -4.64 -12.59
N GLY A 93 -18.63 -3.87 -13.02
CA GLY A 93 -19.77 -4.35 -13.78
C GLY A 93 -20.55 -5.45 -13.05
N LYS A 94 -20.37 -6.70 -13.46
CA LYS A 94 -21.04 -7.88 -12.86
C LYS A 94 -20.15 -8.64 -11.86
N GLY A 95 -18.90 -8.24 -11.69
CA GLY A 95 -17.93 -8.93 -10.84
C GLY A 95 -17.25 -8.00 -9.86
N PHE A 96 -16.07 -8.42 -9.40
CA PHE A 96 -15.23 -7.67 -8.49
C PHE A 96 -13.80 -7.64 -9.01
N LYS A 97 -13.12 -6.53 -8.74
CA LYS A 97 -11.66 -6.38 -8.89
C LYS A 97 -11.09 -6.13 -7.51
N ASP A 98 -9.91 -6.68 -7.24
CA ASP A 98 -9.26 -6.52 -5.95
C ASP A 98 -7.76 -6.22 -6.10
N GLY A 99 -7.22 -5.58 -5.07
CA GLY A 99 -5.82 -5.21 -4.96
C GLY A 99 -4.94 -6.26 -4.25
N TYR A 100 -5.40 -7.48 -3.99
CA TYR A 100 -4.64 -8.39 -3.11
C TYR A 100 -3.29 -8.81 -3.70
N GLN A 101 -3.15 -8.81 -5.03
CA GLN A 101 -1.87 -9.05 -5.70
C GLN A 101 -0.79 -8.03 -5.28
N TRP A 102 -1.16 -6.80 -4.93
CA TRP A 102 -0.20 -5.79 -4.46
C TRP A 102 0.44 -6.21 -3.15
N VAL A 103 -0.38 -6.71 -2.22
CA VAL A 103 0.06 -7.24 -0.91
C VAL A 103 0.96 -8.46 -1.10
N LEU A 104 0.56 -9.39 -1.98
CA LEU A 104 1.35 -10.62 -2.22
C LEU A 104 2.72 -10.36 -2.85
N LYS A 105 2.87 -9.29 -3.63
CA LYS A 105 4.11 -9.00 -4.38
C LYS A 105 5.05 -8.06 -3.66
N ALA A 106 4.54 -7.19 -2.78
CA ALA A 106 5.36 -6.18 -2.10
C ALA A 106 6.56 -6.77 -1.33
N PRO A 107 6.43 -7.85 -0.53
CA PRO A 107 7.58 -8.42 0.19
C PRO A 107 8.69 -8.93 -0.73
N GLY A 108 8.31 -9.54 -1.87
CA GLY A 108 9.27 -10.06 -2.83
C GLY A 108 10.06 -8.95 -3.53
N VAL A 109 9.39 -7.84 -3.90
CA VAL A 109 10.06 -6.68 -4.50
C VAL A 109 10.94 -5.96 -3.48
N GLN A 110 10.49 -5.84 -2.22
CA GLN A 110 11.29 -5.30 -1.14
C GLN A 110 12.60 -6.07 -0.97
N GLN A 111 12.51 -7.39 -0.82
CA GLN A 111 13.68 -8.27 -0.66
C GLN A 111 14.61 -8.19 -1.89
N GLU A 112 14.04 -8.18 -3.09
CA GLU A 112 14.82 -8.05 -4.34
C GLU A 112 15.68 -6.77 -4.33
N MET A 113 15.10 -5.63 -3.92
CA MET A 113 15.85 -4.38 -3.87
C MET A 113 16.88 -4.37 -2.74
N GLU A 114 16.55 -4.91 -1.56
CA GLU A 114 17.49 -5.05 -0.44
C GLU A 114 18.73 -5.83 -0.87
N GLU A 115 18.55 -6.99 -1.49
CA GLU A 115 19.67 -7.81 -1.96
C GLU A 115 20.56 -7.09 -2.98
N ARG A 116 19.98 -6.26 -3.86
CA ARG A 116 20.70 -5.51 -4.89
C ARG A 116 21.43 -4.27 -4.37
N LEU A 117 20.78 -3.49 -3.51
CA LEU A 117 21.24 -2.13 -3.15
C LEU A 117 21.92 -2.05 -1.79
N GLU A 118 21.68 -2.97 -0.87
CA GLU A 118 22.35 -3.00 0.45
C GLU A 118 23.89 -2.97 0.34
N PRO A 119 24.55 -3.70 -0.61
CA PRO A 119 26.01 -3.62 -0.75
C PRO A 119 26.54 -2.22 -1.05
N LEU A 120 25.75 -1.36 -1.69
CA LEU A 120 26.12 0.02 -2.04
C LEU A 120 25.97 0.99 -0.86
N LEU A 121 25.20 0.59 0.16
CA LEU A 121 24.87 1.38 1.36
C LEU A 121 25.60 0.88 2.61
N GLN A 122 26.46 -0.12 2.48
CA GLN A 122 27.11 -0.79 3.59
C GLN A 122 27.90 0.19 4.49
N GLY A 123 27.70 0.05 5.80
CA GLY A 123 28.37 0.88 6.81
C GLY A 123 27.68 2.20 7.11
N GLN A 124 26.56 2.51 6.45
CA GLN A 124 25.73 3.67 6.72
C GLN A 124 24.51 3.28 7.57
N ALA A 125 24.08 4.16 8.47
CA ALA A 125 22.77 4.04 9.08
C ALA A 125 21.70 4.43 8.06
N HIS A 126 20.94 3.45 7.59
CA HIS A 126 19.97 3.65 6.52
C HIS A 126 18.76 2.71 6.62
N LYS A 127 17.70 3.06 5.89
CA LYS A 127 16.53 2.23 5.63
C LYS A 127 16.13 2.36 4.17
N MET A 128 15.62 1.28 3.61
CA MET A 128 15.09 1.26 2.24
C MET A 128 13.69 0.65 2.23
N PHE A 129 12.80 1.25 1.45
CA PHE A 129 11.44 0.78 1.27
C PHE A 129 11.04 0.86 -0.21
N THR A 130 10.32 -0.15 -0.66
CA THR A 130 9.70 -0.19 -1.97
C THR A 130 8.22 0.13 -1.88
N GLU A 131 7.70 0.86 -2.86
CA GLU A 131 6.28 1.14 -2.99
C GLU A 131 5.84 0.67 -4.38
N LEU A 132 4.98 -0.33 -4.45
CA LEU A 132 4.43 -0.74 -5.73
C LEU A 132 3.55 0.38 -6.29
N LEU A 133 3.68 0.65 -7.59
CA LEU A 133 2.90 1.64 -8.33
C LEU A 133 2.06 1.02 -9.46
N GLY A 134 2.32 -0.24 -9.79
CA GLY A 134 1.54 -0.97 -10.78
C GLY A 134 1.71 -2.47 -10.63
N VAL A 135 0.60 -3.17 -10.41
CA VAL A 135 0.51 -4.64 -10.47
C VAL A 135 -0.69 -5.01 -11.33
N ASP A 136 -0.49 -5.89 -12.30
CA ASP A 136 -1.59 -6.39 -13.13
C ASP A 136 -2.38 -7.53 -12.45
N ALA A 137 -3.46 -7.98 -13.10
CA ALA A 137 -4.36 -9.00 -12.57
C ALA A 137 -3.67 -10.36 -12.35
N ASP A 138 -2.60 -10.64 -13.09
CA ASP A 138 -1.82 -11.88 -12.99
C ASP A 138 -0.71 -11.77 -11.92
N GLY A 139 -0.58 -10.61 -11.27
CA GLY A 139 0.42 -10.35 -10.26
C GLY A 139 1.80 -9.99 -10.83
N ASN A 140 1.88 -9.56 -12.09
CA ASN A 140 3.13 -9.03 -12.63
C ASN A 140 3.29 -7.57 -12.18
N VAL A 141 4.43 -7.29 -11.53
CA VAL A 141 4.81 -5.94 -11.13
C VAL A 141 5.23 -5.16 -12.37
N LYS A 142 4.53 -4.06 -12.65
CA LYS A 142 4.79 -3.16 -13.79
C LYS A 142 5.61 -1.94 -13.40
N ALA A 143 5.42 -1.45 -12.18
CA ALA A 143 6.09 -0.26 -11.68
C ALA A 143 6.20 -0.31 -10.16
N PHE A 144 7.33 0.17 -9.62
CA PHE A 144 7.52 0.43 -8.19
C PHE A 144 8.53 1.56 -7.98
N SER A 145 8.46 2.18 -6.81
CA SER A 145 9.41 3.20 -6.37
C SER A 145 10.35 2.64 -5.32
N VAL A 146 11.59 3.12 -5.33
CA VAL A 146 12.60 2.83 -4.31
C VAL A 146 12.82 4.08 -3.49
N ASN A 147 12.64 3.98 -2.17
CA ASN A 147 12.81 5.08 -1.22
C ASN A 147 13.91 4.72 -0.24
N ILE A 148 15.01 5.48 -0.25
CA ILE A 148 16.17 5.28 0.61
C ILE A 148 16.29 6.46 1.57
N TYR A 149 16.47 6.16 2.85
CA TYR A 149 16.64 7.10 3.95
C TYR A 149 17.99 6.85 4.58
N ILE A 150 18.88 7.84 4.60
CA ILE A 150 20.26 7.69 5.08
C ILE A 150 20.66 8.80 6.04
N GLU A 151 21.37 8.43 7.10
CA GLU A 151 21.95 9.36 8.09
C GLU A 151 23.38 9.74 7.68
N ASN A 152 23.49 10.42 6.54
CA ASN A 152 24.74 10.93 6.01
C ASN A 152 24.45 12.19 5.19
N THR A 153 25.30 13.21 5.30
CA THR A 153 25.20 14.49 4.57
C THR A 153 26.47 14.83 3.80
N ASP A 154 27.47 13.93 3.76
CA ASP A 154 28.64 14.06 2.90
C ASP A 154 28.21 13.95 1.44
N LYS A 155 28.15 15.10 0.79
CA LYS A 155 27.70 15.24 -0.59
C LYS A 155 28.50 14.39 -1.57
N ALA A 156 29.82 14.29 -1.41
CA ALA A 156 30.65 13.54 -2.33
C ALA A 156 30.40 12.03 -2.21
N TYR A 157 30.20 11.55 -0.99
CA TYR A 157 29.78 10.16 -0.76
C TYR A 157 28.39 9.90 -1.35
N ILE A 158 27.42 10.76 -1.04
CA ILE A 158 26.02 10.63 -1.45
C ILE A 158 25.87 10.64 -2.97
N GLU A 159 26.53 11.56 -3.67
CA GLU A 159 26.51 11.63 -5.13
C GLU A 159 27.06 10.34 -5.76
N LYS A 160 28.21 9.86 -5.29
CA LYS A 160 28.82 8.62 -5.78
C LYS A 160 27.94 7.39 -5.52
N THR A 161 27.35 7.31 -4.33
CA THR A 161 26.44 6.21 -3.97
C THR A 161 25.20 6.23 -4.84
N MET A 162 24.63 7.41 -5.12
CA MET A 162 23.48 7.50 -6.02
C MET A 162 23.80 7.13 -7.45
N ASP A 163 24.94 7.56 -7.99
CA ASP A 163 25.35 7.14 -9.33
C ASP A 163 25.42 5.60 -9.41
N SER A 164 25.99 4.96 -8.38
CA SER A 164 26.07 3.50 -8.30
C SER A 164 24.70 2.84 -8.19
N ILE A 165 23.77 3.41 -7.42
CA ILE A 165 22.39 2.92 -7.31
C ILE A 165 21.67 3.03 -8.64
N ILE A 166 21.80 4.17 -9.32
CA ILE A 166 21.16 4.39 -10.63
C ILE A 166 21.70 3.41 -11.66
N ASP A 167 23.01 3.20 -11.71
CA ASP A 167 23.64 2.22 -12.63
C ASP A 167 23.12 0.80 -12.37
N GLU A 168 23.01 0.38 -11.10
CA GLU A 168 22.54 -0.96 -10.72
C GLU A 168 21.07 -1.23 -11.11
N ILE A 169 20.23 -0.20 -11.13
CA ILE A 169 18.79 -0.32 -11.43
C ILE A 169 18.40 0.18 -12.82
N TYR A 170 19.35 0.67 -13.61
CA TYR A 170 19.08 1.37 -14.86
C TYR A 170 18.25 0.54 -15.86
N GLU A 171 18.61 -0.73 -16.01
CA GLU A 171 17.96 -1.66 -16.95
C GLU A 171 16.63 -2.24 -16.41
N ASP A 172 16.32 -2.02 -15.13
CA ASP A 172 15.06 -2.49 -14.55
C ASP A 172 13.92 -1.53 -14.88
N ALA A 173 13.23 -1.80 -15.99
CA ALA A 173 12.11 -1.00 -16.46
C ALA A 173 10.94 -0.90 -15.46
N ARG A 174 10.90 -1.74 -14.41
CA ARG A 174 9.88 -1.67 -13.35
C ARG A 174 10.21 -0.57 -12.33
N VAL A 175 11.47 -0.16 -12.20
CA VAL A 175 11.83 0.91 -11.27
C VAL A 175 11.39 2.24 -11.86
N TYR A 176 10.32 2.78 -11.29
CA TYR A 176 9.69 4.01 -11.75
C TYR A 176 10.34 5.22 -11.08
N ASP A 177 10.18 5.37 -9.76
CA ASP A 177 10.81 6.45 -9.02
C ASP A 177 11.95 5.96 -8.13
N VAL A 178 12.94 6.82 -7.93
CA VAL A 178 13.99 6.64 -6.92
C VAL A 178 14.03 7.91 -6.09
N ASN A 179 13.80 7.78 -4.80
CA ASN A 179 13.92 8.86 -3.83
C ASN A 179 15.03 8.55 -2.83
N PHE A 180 15.87 9.55 -2.56
CA PHE A 180 16.96 9.44 -1.60
C PHE A 180 16.92 10.63 -0.65
N TYR A 181 16.75 10.36 0.64
CA TYR A 181 16.57 11.35 1.70
C TYR A 181 17.73 11.29 2.67
N CYS A 182 18.42 12.42 2.84
CA CYS A 182 19.61 12.53 3.67
C CYS A 182 19.32 13.32 4.94
N PHE A 183 19.78 12.81 6.07
CA PHE A 183 19.56 13.40 7.39
C PHE A 183 20.88 13.59 8.13
N ASP A 184 21.00 14.67 8.91
CA ASP A 184 22.13 14.95 9.82
C ASP A 184 21.88 14.46 11.25
N LYS A 185 20.73 13.82 11.49
CA LYS A 185 20.27 13.33 12.79
C LYS A 185 19.74 11.90 12.68
N PRO A 186 19.72 11.15 13.80
CA PRO A 186 19.27 9.76 13.78
C PRO A 186 17.75 9.67 13.63
N VAL A 187 17.28 9.14 12.50
CA VAL A 187 15.85 8.94 12.16
C VAL A 187 15.52 7.52 11.74
N THR A 188 16.52 6.73 11.35
CA THR A 188 16.34 5.42 10.71
C THR A 188 16.18 4.27 11.70
N ARG A 189 16.64 4.45 12.94
CA ARG A 189 16.66 3.41 13.99
C ARG A 189 15.29 2.76 14.21
N ASP A 190 14.25 3.58 14.37
CA ASP A 190 12.89 3.13 14.69
C ASP A 190 11.97 3.12 13.46
N MET A 191 12.51 3.47 12.29
CA MET A 191 11.77 3.59 11.05
C MET A 191 11.43 2.21 10.46
N ASN A 192 10.15 2.03 10.16
CA ASN A 192 9.58 0.86 9.51
C ASN A 192 8.39 1.29 8.63
N ALA A 193 7.85 0.37 7.83
CA ALA A 193 6.79 0.66 6.86
C ALA A 193 5.54 1.36 7.45
N LYS A 194 5.27 1.23 8.76
CA LYS A 194 4.10 1.82 9.40
C LYS A 194 4.28 3.27 9.84
N ASN A 195 5.52 3.69 10.11
CA ASN A 195 5.79 4.94 10.81
C ASN A 195 6.80 5.84 10.08
N ILE A 196 7.16 5.54 8.83
CA ILE A 196 8.16 6.28 8.06
C ILE A 196 7.94 7.80 8.15
N ARG A 197 6.70 8.25 7.95
CA ARG A 197 6.31 9.67 7.94
C ARG A 197 6.28 10.32 9.33
N ASP A 198 6.29 9.51 10.39
CA ASP A 198 6.30 9.99 11.78
C ASP A 198 7.74 10.12 12.32
N CYS A 199 8.71 9.47 11.67
CA CYS A 199 10.11 9.46 12.09
C CYS A 199 10.84 10.78 11.80
N TYR A 200 10.33 11.62 10.90
CA TYR A 200 10.96 12.88 10.51
C TYR A 200 9.92 13.88 10.00
N LYS A 201 10.26 15.17 10.02
CA LYS A 201 9.53 16.24 9.35
C LYS A 201 10.23 16.63 8.06
N TYR A 202 9.52 17.26 7.13
CA TYR A 202 10.11 17.67 5.86
C TYR A 202 11.35 18.56 6.04
N GLU A 203 11.34 19.45 7.05
CA GLU A 203 12.45 20.35 7.37
C GLU A 203 13.71 19.63 7.90
N ASP A 204 13.58 18.35 8.25
CA ASP A 204 14.70 17.53 8.72
C ASP A 204 15.54 16.96 7.57
N ILE A 205 15.04 17.04 6.32
CA ILE A 205 15.75 16.55 5.14
C ILE A 205 16.80 17.58 4.74
N VAL A 206 18.07 17.21 4.82
CA VAL A 206 19.20 18.09 4.47
C VAL A 206 19.47 18.07 2.97
N LEU A 207 19.41 16.89 2.36
CA LEU A 207 19.58 16.70 0.92
C LEU A 207 18.53 15.73 0.40
N ARG A 208 17.99 16.02 -0.79
CA ARG A 208 17.06 15.12 -1.47
C ARG A 208 17.46 14.91 -2.92
N TYR A 209 17.45 13.65 -3.33
CA TYR A 209 17.39 13.26 -4.73
C TYR A 209 16.04 12.65 -5.04
N ALA A 210 15.48 13.00 -6.20
CA ALA A 210 14.31 12.36 -6.75
C ALA A 210 14.46 12.26 -8.27
N SER A 211 14.24 11.08 -8.83
CA SER A 211 14.15 10.89 -10.28
C SER A 211 13.07 9.88 -10.63
N CYS A 212 12.35 10.15 -11.72
CA CYS A 212 11.51 9.15 -12.37
C CYS A 212 12.24 8.50 -13.56
N THR A 213 11.68 7.43 -14.12
CA THR A 213 12.26 6.74 -15.30
C THR A 213 12.50 7.71 -16.47
N ALA A 214 11.63 8.70 -16.67
CA ALA A 214 11.78 9.68 -17.74
C ALA A 214 12.99 10.60 -17.49
N ASP A 215 13.24 11.01 -16.25
CA ASP A 215 14.38 11.86 -15.92
C ASP A 215 15.70 11.14 -16.15
N ARG A 216 15.76 9.85 -15.77
CA ARG A 216 16.96 9.01 -15.97
C ARG A 216 17.27 8.81 -17.45
N LYS A 217 16.25 8.59 -18.28
CA LYS A 217 16.42 8.45 -19.75
C LYS A 217 16.85 9.73 -20.45
N ASN A 218 16.52 10.89 -19.87
CA ASN A 218 16.84 12.21 -20.44
C ASN A 218 18.06 12.86 -19.76
N GLU A 219 18.73 12.17 -18.84
CA GLU A 219 19.84 12.70 -18.01
C GLU A 219 19.48 14.00 -17.27
N THR A 220 18.20 14.20 -16.93
CA THR A 220 17.71 15.43 -16.26
C THR A 220 17.60 15.29 -14.75
N CYS A 221 18.17 14.24 -14.15
CA CYS A 221 18.14 14.00 -12.71
C CYS A 221 18.73 15.19 -11.94
N ARG A 222 18.04 15.67 -10.89
CA ARG A 222 18.49 16.81 -10.09
C ARG A 222 18.54 16.48 -8.61
N TRP A 223 19.68 16.81 -8.00
CA TRP A 223 19.77 17.03 -6.57
C TRP A 223 19.06 18.33 -6.22
N VAL A 224 18.25 18.29 -5.17
CA VAL A 224 17.66 19.49 -4.57
C VAL A 224 18.23 19.63 -3.16
N CYS A 225 19.05 20.66 -2.96
CA CYS A 225 19.33 21.15 -1.61
C CYS A 225 18.08 21.89 -1.13
N LEU A 226 17.56 21.51 0.03
CA LEU A 226 16.39 22.13 0.66
C LEU A 226 16.82 23.21 1.65
#